data_AF-A0A9P9QAN6-F1
#
_entry.id   AF-A0A9P9QAN6-F1
#
_cell.length_a   1.000
_cell.length_b   1.000
_cell.length_c   1.000
_cell.angle_alpha   90.00
_cell.angle_beta   90.00
_cell.angle_gamma   90.00
#
_symmetry.space_group_name_H-M   'P 1'
#
loop_
_entity.id
_entity.type
_entity.pdbx_description
1 polymer ?
#
loop_
_entity_poly.entity_id
_entity_poly.type
_entity_poly.pdbx_seq_one_letter_code
_entity_poly.pdbx_strand_id
1 'polypeptide(L)'
;AESKNSSQHNQSKKNHRNGIKKPKTHRYPSLKGTDPKFRRNHRHALHGTMRALVRTYDLSNPPSMKTANKVAEGVFDSFMRHLVGVNGIRTLHDGFELSGGSGFHNSHRHEVRQ
;
A
#
# COMPACT_ATOMS: atom_id res chain seq x y z
N ALA A 1 -5.07 34.68 -41.27
CA ALA A 1 -5.34 35.37 -39.99
C ALA A 1 -4.90 34.45 -38.86
N GLU A 2 -4.06 34.94 -37.95
CA GLU A 2 -3.55 34.17 -36.81
C GLU A 2 -4.58 34.15 -35.67
N SER A 3 -4.66 33.01 -34.97
CA SER A 3 -5.60 32.81 -33.85
C SER A 3 -4.86 32.65 -32.52
N LYS A 4 -5.56 32.80 -31.39
CA LYS A 4 -4.94 32.66 -30.07
C LYS A 4 -4.53 31.20 -29.83
N ASN A 5 -3.25 31.02 -29.53
CA ASN A 5 -2.55 29.75 -29.40
C ASN A 5 -2.67 29.09 -28.00
N SER A 6 -2.96 29.84 -26.92
CA SER A 6 -3.19 29.27 -25.58
C SER A 6 -4.02 30.16 -24.65
N SER A 7 -4.75 29.56 -23.70
CA SER A 7 -5.53 30.27 -22.66
C SER A 7 -5.88 29.38 -21.45
N GLN A 8 -5.66 29.90 -20.23
CA GLN A 8 -6.14 29.28 -18.98
C GLN A 8 -7.44 29.90 -18.41
N HIS A 9 -8.08 30.82 -19.14
CA HIS A 9 -9.19 31.65 -18.63
C HIS A 9 -10.33 30.86 -17.96
N ASN A 10 -10.72 29.72 -18.51
CA ASN A 10 -11.84 28.91 -18.00
C ASN A 10 -11.38 27.64 -17.24
N GLN A 11 -10.08 27.45 -17.03
CA GLN A 11 -9.57 26.20 -16.45
C GLN A 11 -9.91 26.11 -14.96
N SER A 12 -9.69 27.20 -14.21
CA SER A 12 -10.07 27.25 -12.80
C SER A 12 -11.57 27.02 -12.63
N LYS A 13 -12.42 27.71 -13.40
CA LYS A 13 -13.88 27.54 -13.31
C LYS A 13 -14.30 26.09 -13.60
N LYS A 14 -13.71 25.42 -14.60
CA LYS A 14 -13.98 23.99 -14.89
C LYS A 14 -13.55 23.07 -13.74
N ASN A 15 -12.33 23.25 -13.22
CA ASN A 15 -11.78 22.41 -12.15
C ASN A 15 -12.61 22.50 -10.87
N HIS A 16 -13.20 23.66 -10.59
CA HIS A 16 -14.01 23.87 -9.40
C HIS A 16 -15.50 23.48 -9.57
N ARG A 17 -16.01 23.21 -10.79
CA ARG A 17 -17.41 22.74 -10.98
C ARG A 17 -17.72 21.48 -10.17
N ASN A 18 -16.78 20.53 -10.17
CA ASN A 18 -16.89 19.28 -9.42
C ASN A 18 -16.19 19.37 -8.05
N GLY A 19 -15.55 20.51 -7.76
CA GLY A 19 -14.69 20.74 -6.62
C GLY A 19 -13.39 19.95 -6.69
N ILE A 20 -12.25 20.63 -6.48
CA ILE A 20 -10.97 19.95 -6.31
C ILE A 20 -10.98 19.26 -4.95
N LYS A 21 -11.08 17.93 -4.94
CA LYS A 21 -11.13 17.14 -3.71
C LYS A 21 -9.72 16.79 -3.24
N LYS A 22 -9.55 16.73 -1.92
CA LYS A 22 -8.32 16.20 -1.30
C LYS A 22 -8.22 14.69 -1.60
N PRO A 23 -6.99 14.15 -1.77
CA PRO A 23 -6.83 12.70 -1.88
C PRO A 23 -7.35 12.02 -0.60
N LYS A 24 -7.98 10.86 -0.76
CA LYS A 24 -8.47 10.07 0.38
C LYS A 24 -7.27 9.54 1.17
N THR A 25 -7.28 9.73 2.48
CA THR A 25 -6.30 9.13 3.39
C THR A 25 -6.91 7.92 4.07
N HIS A 26 -6.15 6.83 4.14
CA HIS A 26 -6.55 5.59 4.83
C HIS A 26 -5.69 5.39 6.06
N ARG A 27 -6.26 4.80 7.12
CA ARG A 27 -5.54 4.48 8.37
C ARG A 27 -4.31 3.59 8.13
N TYR A 28 -4.40 2.69 7.17
CA TYR A 28 -3.31 1.79 6.76
C TYR A 28 -2.91 2.04 5.30
N PRO A 29 -1.87 2.83 5.02
CA PRO A 29 -1.37 3.04 3.67
C PRO A 29 -0.54 1.84 3.17
N SER A 30 -0.34 1.75 1.86
CA SER A 30 0.53 0.72 1.27
C SER A 30 2.01 0.96 1.63
N LEU A 31 2.81 -0.10 1.73
CA LEU A 31 4.27 0.01 1.91
C LEU A 31 5.03 -0.08 0.57
N LYS A 32 4.35 0.18 -0.56
CA LYS A 32 4.98 0.19 -1.89
C LYS A 32 6.03 1.31 -1.94
N GLY A 33 7.23 0.99 -2.43
CA GLY A 33 8.35 1.94 -2.47
C GLY A 33 9.19 2.03 -1.19
N THR A 34 8.84 1.29 -0.12
CA THR A 34 9.70 1.17 1.06
C THR A 34 10.87 0.20 0.80
N ASP A 35 11.99 0.41 1.50
CA ASP A 35 13.21 -0.39 1.34
C ASP A 35 12.92 -1.90 1.39
N PRO A 36 13.30 -2.66 0.34
CA PRO A 36 13.14 -4.11 0.32
C PRO A 36 13.76 -4.84 1.52
N LYS A 37 14.87 -4.36 2.09
CA LYS A 37 15.50 -4.99 3.28
C LYS A 37 14.62 -4.79 4.51
N PHE A 38 14.14 -3.58 4.73
CA PHE A 38 13.15 -3.30 5.78
C PHE A 38 11.90 -4.17 5.65
N ARG A 39 11.32 -4.27 4.44
CA ARG A 39 10.11 -5.09 4.20
C ARG A 39 10.33 -6.57 4.51
N ARG A 40 11.48 -7.14 4.13
CA ARG A 40 11.82 -8.53 4.44
C ARG A 40 11.90 -8.76 5.95
N ASN A 41 12.66 -7.93 6.66
CA ASN A 41 12.78 -8.05 8.11
C ASN A 41 11.42 -7.89 8.83
N HIS A 42 10.63 -6.90 8.40
CA HIS A 42 9.30 -6.65 8.97
C HIS A 42 8.38 -7.87 8.80
N ARG A 43 8.41 -8.56 7.64
CA ARG A 43 7.68 -9.83 7.46
C ARG A 43 8.10 -10.90 8.47
N HIS A 44 9.40 -11.09 8.65
CA HIS A 44 9.91 -12.09 9.57
C HIS A 44 9.55 -11.78 11.03
N ALA A 45 9.63 -10.51 11.45
CA ALA A 45 9.24 -10.08 12.79
C ALA A 45 7.77 -10.38 13.09
N LEU A 46 6.87 -10.07 12.16
CA LEU A 46 5.44 -10.34 12.27
C LEU A 46 5.11 -11.84 12.34
N HIS A 47 5.77 -12.64 11.50
CA HIS A 47 5.61 -14.09 11.57
C HIS A 47 6.14 -14.65 12.89
N GLY A 48 7.24 -14.09 13.41
CA GLY A 48 7.82 -14.46 14.69
C GLY A 48 6.89 -14.17 15.87
N THR A 49 6.29 -12.97 15.93
CA THR A 49 5.35 -12.59 16.99
C THR A 49 4.10 -13.47 16.98
N MET A 50 3.54 -13.76 15.81
CA MET A 50 2.38 -14.65 15.69
C MET A 50 2.68 -16.06 16.22
N ARG A 51 3.84 -16.63 15.89
CA ARG A 51 4.25 -17.97 16.38
C ARG A 51 4.50 -17.98 17.88
N ALA A 52 5.05 -16.90 18.44
CA ALA A 52 5.24 -16.76 19.88
C ALA A 52 3.90 -16.70 20.61
N LEU A 53 2.94 -15.94 20.08
CA LEU A 53 1.61 -15.81 20.67
C LEU A 53 0.87 -17.13 20.73
N VAL A 54 0.83 -17.87 19.62
CA VAL A 54 0.21 -19.20 19.58
C VAL A 54 0.81 -20.14 20.64
N ARG A 55 2.09 -19.99 20.95
CA ARG A 55 2.76 -20.76 22.02
C ARG A 55 2.42 -20.27 23.43
N THR A 56 2.25 -18.97 23.63
CA THR A 56 1.91 -18.40 24.96
C THR A 56 0.45 -18.57 25.34
N TYR A 57 -0.44 -18.79 24.37
CA TYR A 57 -1.85 -19.06 24.62
C TYR A 57 -2.14 -20.55 24.93
N ASP A 58 -1.11 -21.34 25.26
CA ASP A 58 -1.31 -22.64 25.91
C ASP A 58 -2.15 -22.44 27.19
N LEU A 59 -3.30 -23.10 27.26
CA LEU A 59 -4.44 -22.80 28.16
C LEU A 59 -4.13 -22.96 29.66
N SER A 60 -2.88 -23.32 29.99
CA SER A 60 -2.42 -23.61 31.35
C SER A 60 -2.01 -22.37 32.16
N ASN A 61 -1.67 -21.24 31.53
CA ASN A 61 -1.34 -19.98 32.23
C ASN A 61 -1.64 -18.75 31.36
N PRO A 62 -2.87 -18.20 31.41
CA PRO A 62 -3.24 -17.07 30.57
C PRO A 62 -2.54 -15.78 31.03
N PRO A 63 -2.04 -14.95 30.09
CA PRO A 63 -1.49 -13.65 30.43
C PRO A 63 -2.59 -12.75 31.02
N SER A 64 -2.21 -11.90 31.99
CA SER A 64 -3.11 -10.91 32.60
C SER A 64 -3.92 -10.15 31.55
N MET A 65 -5.23 -10.00 31.76
CA MET A 65 -6.15 -9.42 30.77
C MET A 65 -5.73 -8.03 30.28
N LYS A 66 -5.08 -7.21 31.12
CA LYS A 66 -4.56 -5.88 30.72
C LYS A 66 -3.43 -6.00 29.70
N THR A 67 -2.54 -6.98 29.91
CA THR A 67 -1.42 -7.31 29.01
C THR A 67 -1.94 -7.97 27.74
N ALA A 68 -2.91 -8.88 27.86
CA ALA A 68 -3.52 -9.58 26.73
C ALA A 68 -4.19 -8.61 25.74
N ASN A 69 -4.96 -7.63 26.23
CA ASN A 69 -5.59 -6.63 25.37
C ASN A 69 -4.57 -5.76 24.63
N LYS A 70 -3.52 -5.29 25.31
CA LYS A 70 -2.47 -4.48 24.67
C LYS A 70 -1.70 -5.27 23.60
N VAL A 71 -1.45 -6.55 23.87
CA VAL A 71 -0.82 -7.46 22.91
C VAL A 71 -1.76 -7.74 21.74
N ALA A 72 -3.05 -8.01 21.99
CA ALA A 72 -4.05 -8.26 20.95
C ALA A 72 -4.24 -7.05 20.01
N GLU A 73 -4.34 -5.84 20.55
CA GLU A 73 -4.44 -4.59 19.78
C GLU A 73 -3.20 -4.35 18.92
N GLY A 74 -2.00 -4.54 19.48
CA GLY A 74 -0.74 -4.39 18.75
C GLY A 74 -0.58 -5.42 17.62
N VAL A 75 -1.06 -6.65 17.85
CA VAL A 75 -1.04 -7.74 16.87
C VAL A 75 -2.05 -7.50 15.76
N PHE A 76 -3.25 -7.04 16.09
CA PHE A 76 -4.29 -6.69 15.13
C PHE A 76 -3.87 -5.51 14.22
N ASP A 77 -3.28 -4.44 14.78
CA ASP A 77 -2.79 -3.30 13.99
C ASP A 77 -1.65 -3.72 13.04
N SER A 78 -0.73 -4.56 13.53
CA SER A 78 0.33 -5.18 12.73
C SER A 78 -0.20 -6.06 11.61
N PHE A 79 -1.20 -6.89 11.90
CA PHE A 79 -1.85 -7.78 10.95
C PHE A 79 -2.57 -6.99 9.84
N MET A 80 -3.36 -5.99 10.20
CA MET A 80 -4.06 -5.13 9.24
C MET A 80 -3.07 -4.35 8.35
N ARG A 81 -1.96 -3.89 8.93
CA ARG A 81 -0.87 -3.24 8.18
C ARG A 81 -0.12 -4.21 7.26
N HIS A 82 -0.02 -5.49 7.63
CA HIS A 82 0.60 -6.53 6.81
C HIS A 82 -0.26 -6.94 5.62
N LEU A 83 -1.57 -7.15 5.84
CA LEU A 83 -2.52 -7.47 4.79
C LEU A 83 -2.59 -6.37 3.73
N VAL A 84 -2.68 -5.11 4.16
CA VAL A 84 -2.81 -3.95 3.27
C VAL A 84 -1.45 -3.49 2.70
N GLY A 85 -0.37 -3.58 3.48
CA GLY A 85 0.91 -2.96 3.17
C GLY A 85 2.01 -3.90 2.68
N VAL A 86 2.04 -5.15 3.14
CA VAL A 86 3.21 -6.04 2.96
C VAL A 86 2.95 -7.15 1.95
N ASN A 87 1.75 -7.73 1.93
CA ASN A 87 1.37 -8.83 1.02
C ASN A 87 0.66 -8.38 -0.27
N GLY A 88 0.47 -7.08 -0.49
CA GLY A 88 -0.07 -6.58 -1.75
C GLY A 88 -1.52 -7.00 -2.03
N ILE A 89 -2.29 -7.39 -1.01
CA ILE A 89 -3.75 -7.52 -1.15
C ILE A 89 -4.27 -6.09 -1.29
N ARG A 90 -4.47 -5.70 -2.55
CA ARG A 90 -5.15 -4.47 -2.94
C ARG A 90 -6.48 -4.43 -2.19
N THR A 91 -6.69 -3.42 -1.34
CA THR A 91 -8.05 -3.10 -0.93
C THR A 91 -8.85 -2.84 -2.20
N LEU A 92 -10.10 -3.29 -2.22
CA LEU A 92 -11.02 -3.36 -3.37
C LEU A 92 -11.32 -2.01 -4.07
N HIS A 93 -10.57 -0.95 -3.76
CA HIS A 93 -10.76 0.41 -4.28
C HIS A 93 -9.79 0.77 -5.42
N ASP A 94 -8.82 -0.08 -5.76
CA ASP A 94 -8.00 0.09 -6.96
C ASP A 94 -8.45 -0.91 -8.03
N GLY A 95 -9.03 -0.38 -9.11
CA GLY A 95 -9.70 -1.08 -10.19
C GLY A 95 -9.05 -2.40 -10.63
N PHE A 96 -9.91 -3.40 -10.78
CA PHE A 96 -9.64 -4.68 -11.41
C PHE A 96 -9.44 -4.47 -12.92
N GLU A 97 -8.20 -4.39 -13.38
CA GLU A 97 -7.86 -4.74 -14.76
C GLU A 97 -7.16 -6.10 -14.75
N LEU A 98 -7.91 -7.11 -15.19
CA LEU A 98 -7.37 -8.36 -15.70
C LEU A 98 -6.83 -8.09 -17.10
N SER A 99 -5.51 -8.04 -17.24
CA SER A 99 -4.88 -8.32 -18.53
C SER A 99 -3.76 -9.32 -18.26
N GLY A 100 -4.05 -10.58 -18.55
CA GLY A 100 -3.04 -11.62 -18.67
C GLY A 100 -2.23 -11.42 -19.94
N GLY A 101 -0.98 -11.89 -19.94
CA GLY A 101 -0.20 -12.01 -21.17
C GLY A 101 1.29 -11.80 -20.96
N SER A 102 1.99 -12.91 -20.81
CA SER A 102 3.43 -13.08 -20.91
C SER A 102 4.06 -12.43 -22.16
N GLY A 103 5.28 -11.91 -22.04
CA GLY A 103 6.12 -11.58 -23.19
C GLY A 103 7.48 -11.01 -22.81
N PHE A 104 8.46 -11.89 -22.59
CA PHE A 104 9.88 -11.57 -22.79
C PHE A 104 10.06 -10.98 -24.19
N HIS A 105 10.80 -9.88 -24.37
CA HIS A 105 11.68 -9.66 -25.53
C HIS A 105 12.76 -8.61 -25.21
N ASN A 106 13.93 -8.89 -25.75
CA ASN A 106 15.24 -8.33 -25.45
C ASN A 106 15.48 -6.98 -26.16
N SER A 107 16.42 -6.22 -25.61
CA SER A 107 16.93 -4.90 -26.02
C SER A 107 17.09 -4.71 -27.54
N HIS A 108 16.80 -3.50 -28.04
CA HIS A 108 17.57 -2.84 -29.10
C HIS A 108 17.74 -1.36 -28.79
N ARG A 109 19.01 -1.02 -28.55
CA ARG A 109 19.59 0.31 -28.36
C ARG A 109 19.61 1.01 -29.72
N HIS A 110 18.97 2.17 -29.85
CA HIS A 110 19.25 3.10 -30.96
C HIS A 110 19.78 4.41 -30.38
N GLU A 111 21.07 4.65 -30.64
CA GLU A 111 21.71 5.95 -30.46
C GLU A 111 21.07 6.96 -31.42
N VAL A 112 20.73 8.14 -30.91
CA VAL A 112 20.68 9.36 -31.72
C VAL A 112 21.59 10.35 -31.00
N ARG A 113 22.81 10.49 -31.54
CA ARG A 113 23.67 11.64 -31.28
C ARG A 113 23.19 12.82 -32.13
N GLN A 114 23.45 14.00 -31.58
CA GLN A 114 23.19 15.34 -32.11
C GLN A 114 23.69 15.53 -33.54
#